data_AF-A0A257RRU0-F1
#
_entry.id   AF-A0A257RRU0-F1
#
_cell.length_a   1.000
_cell.length_b   1.000
_cell.length_c   1.000
_cell.angle_alpha   90.00
_cell.angle_beta   90.00
_cell.angle_gamma   90.00
#
_symmetry.space_group_name_H-M   'P 1'
#
loop_
_entity.id
_entity.type
_entity.pdbx_description
1 polymer ?
#
loop_
_entity_poly.entity_id
_entity_poly.type
_entity_poly.pdbx_seq_one_letter_code
_entity_poly.pdbx_strand_id
1 'polypeptide(L)'
;MHELTPVVLFSLGALAVVGGIIYLAWVAAQKRRAALVEVALRMGFTFEAKVPKEQLGPFGPFHLFQRGYRRIARNLMTGKADDAPAMMLDYQYTIGGGKSSHTYHQTVALFPGAGTGLPEFTLAPERIWQKLGGLLGYQDIDFEASEEFSKHYLLRGPDETAIRAVFGAEALG
;
A
#
# COMPACT_ATOMS: atom_id res chain seq x y z
N MET A 1 -26.64 -47.40 10.46
CA MET A 1 -26.78 -46.24 9.56
C MET A 1 -27.15 -44.94 10.31
N HIS A 2 -26.72 -44.74 11.57
CA HIS A 2 -27.11 -43.55 12.38
C HIS A 2 -25.99 -42.54 12.63
N GLU A 3 -24.76 -42.80 12.18
CA GLU A 3 -23.62 -41.88 12.40
C GLU A 3 -23.43 -40.84 11.29
N LEU A 4 -24.08 -41.00 10.14
CA LEU A 4 -23.97 -40.06 9.02
C LEU A 4 -24.76 -38.77 9.26
N THR A 5 -25.83 -38.79 10.05
CA THR A 5 -26.67 -37.61 10.32
C THR A 5 -25.96 -36.49 11.09
N PRO A 6 -25.24 -36.73 12.22
CA PRO A 6 -24.51 -35.66 12.91
C PRO A 6 -23.35 -35.10 12.07
N VAL A 7 -22.65 -35.95 11.32
CA VAL A 7 -21.54 -35.51 10.44
C VAL A 7 -22.06 -34.64 9.30
N VAL A 8 -23.20 -35.02 8.68
CA VAL A 8 -23.84 -34.23 7.62
C VAL A 8 -24.34 -32.88 8.16
N LEU A 9 -24.99 -32.85 9.32
CA LEU A 9 -25.45 -31.60 9.95
C LEU A 9 -24.29 -30.67 10.30
N PHE A 10 -23.20 -31.21 10.86
CA PHE A 10 -21.99 -30.44 11.15
C PHE A 10 -21.35 -29.88 9.88
N SER A 11 -21.27 -30.68 8.82
CA SER A 11 -20.71 -30.28 7.53
C SER A 11 -21.53 -29.16 6.88
N LEU A 12 -22.86 -29.25 6.93
CA LEU A 12 -23.78 -28.20 6.46
C LEU A 12 -23.63 -26.91 7.28
N GLY A 13 -23.50 -27.02 8.60
CA GLY A 13 -23.25 -25.88 9.47
C GLY A 13 -21.92 -25.19 9.14
N ALA A 14 -20.84 -25.96 8.96
CA ALA A 14 -19.53 -25.42 8.58
C ALA A 14 -19.57 -24.71 7.22
N LEU A 15 -20.23 -25.31 6.22
CA LEU A 15 -20.43 -24.70 4.90
C LEU A 15 -21.22 -23.39 4.98
N ALA A 16 -22.29 -23.35 5.79
CA ALA A 16 -23.07 -22.14 5.99
C ALA A 16 -22.24 -21.01 6.63
N VAL A 17 -21.41 -21.34 7.63
CA VAL A 17 -20.50 -20.37 8.27
C VAL A 17 -19.47 -19.84 7.26
N VAL A 18 -18.81 -20.72 6.50
CA VAL A 18 -17.82 -20.32 5.48
C VAL A 18 -18.49 -19.45 4.40
N GLY A 19 -19.67 -19.85 3.92
CA GLY A 19 -20.45 -19.07 2.96
C GLY A 19 -20.84 -17.69 3.51
N GLY A 20 -21.25 -17.62 4.79
CA GLY A 20 -21.54 -16.38 5.48
C GLY A 20 -20.33 -15.44 5.56
N ILE A 21 -19.15 -15.96 5.91
CA ILE A 21 -17.90 -15.18 5.96
C ILE A 21 -17.55 -14.61 4.58
N ILE A 22 -17.64 -15.44 3.52
CA ILE A 22 -17.38 -15.01 2.15
C ILE A 22 -18.37 -13.91 1.72
N TYR A 23 -19.66 -14.10 2.03
CA TYR A 23 -20.70 -13.12 1.74
C TYR A 23 -20.44 -11.78 2.44
N LEU A 24 -20.14 -11.80 3.74
CA LEU A 24 -19.82 -10.58 4.50
C LEU A 24 -18.58 -9.87 3.96
N ALA A 25 -17.53 -10.60 3.59
CA ALA A 25 -16.34 -10.04 2.96
C ALA A 25 -16.66 -9.38 1.60
N TRP A 26 -17.53 -10.01 0.79
CA TRP A 26 -17.99 -9.43 -0.47
C TRP A 26 -18.80 -8.15 -0.27
N VAL A 27 -19.74 -8.14 0.69
CA VAL A 27 -20.54 -6.95 1.03
C VAL A 27 -19.64 -5.81 1.51
N ALA A 28 -18.67 -6.10 2.38
CA ALA A 28 -17.70 -5.10 2.85
C ALA A 28 -16.87 -4.51 1.70
N ALA A 29 -16.44 -5.34 0.75
CA ALA A 29 -15.71 -4.89 -0.43
C ALA A 29 -16.57 -4.00 -1.34
N GLN A 30 -17.85 -4.34 -1.54
CA GLN A 30 -18.78 -3.49 -2.29
C GLN A 30 -19.03 -2.14 -1.59
N LYS A 31 -19.20 -2.15 -0.27
CA LYS A 31 -19.38 -0.91 0.52
C LYS A 31 -18.16 0.01 0.42
N ARG A 32 -16.95 -0.54 0.54
CA ARG A 32 -15.70 0.21 0.34
C ARG A 32 -15.63 0.80 -1.07
N ARG A 33 -15.95 0.00 -2.09
CA ARG A 33 -15.96 0.44 -3.49
C ARG A 33 -16.94 1.59 -3.72
N ALA A 34 -18.17 1.48 -3.21
CA ALA A 34 -19.16 2.55 -3.33
C ALA A 34 -18.68 3.85 -2.68
N ALA A 35 -18.12 3.76 -1.47
CA ALA A 35 -17.54 4.93 -0.79
C ALA A 35 -16.39 5.56 -1.59
N LEU A 36 -15.51 4.75 -2.21
CA LEU A 36 -14.42 5.26 -3.04
C LEU A 36 -14.91 5.90 -4.33
N VAL A 37 -15.98 5.39 -4.94
CA VAL A 37 -16.61 6.04 -6.11
C VAL A 37 -17.12 7.43 -5.74
N GLU A 38 -17.79 7.57 -4.58
CA GLU A 38 -18.25 8.89 -4.11
C GLU A 38 -17.08 9.84 -3.84
N VAL A 39 -16.00 9.35 -3.24
CA VAL A 39 -14.77 10.14 -3.01
C VAL A 39 -14.15 10.57 -4.33
N ALA A 40 -14.02 9.66 -5.30
CA ALA A 40 -13.48 9.98 -6.62
C ALA A 40 -14.28 11.11 -7.28
N LEU A 41 -15.61 11.01 -7.27
CA LEU A 41 -16.49 12.04 -7.83
C LEU A 41 -16.32 13.40 -7.14
N ARG A 42 -16.25 13.43 -5.81
CA ARG A 42 -16.03 14.67 -5.03
C ARG A 42 -14.69 15.33 -5.32
N MET A 43 -13.66 14.52 -5.59
CA MET A 43 -12.32 14.99 -5.93
C MET A 43 -12.18 15.35 -7.42
N GLY A 44 -13.20 15.09 -8.25
CA GLY A 44 -13.08 15.22 -9.72
C GLY A 44 -12.21 14.15 -10.37
N PHE A 45 -12.03 13.01 -9.70
CA PHE A 45 -11.24 11.86 -10.18
C PHE A 45 -12.14 10.87 -10.92
N THR A 46 -11.55 10.12 -11.84
CA THR A 46 -12.17 8.92 -12.43
C THR A 46 -11.93 7.71 -11.52
N PHE A 47 -12.74 6.66 -11.67
CA PHE A 47 -12.66 5.44 -10.85
C PHE A 47 -12.65 4.17 -11.70
N GLU A 48 -11.71 3.26 -11.43
CA GLU A 48 -11.59 1.93 -12.02
C GLU A 48 -11.45 0.85 -10.93
N ALA A 49 -12.38 -0.11 -10.89
CA ALA A 49 -12.36 -1.14 -9.85
C ALA A 49 -11.20 -2.15 -9.98
N LYS A 50 -10.83 -2.44 -11.22
CA LYS A 50 -9.71 -3.32 -11.57
C LYS A 50 -8.59 -2.46 -12.13
N VAL A 51 -7.36 -2.73 -11.71
CA VAL A 51 -6.19 -1.98 -12.17
C VAL A 51 -5.40 -2.89 -13.11
N PRO A 52 -5.34 -2.57 -14.41
CA PRO A 52 -4.46 -3.25 -15.35
C PRO A 52 -3.00 -3.13 -14.92
N LYS A 53 -2.18 -4.17 -15.16
CA LYS A 53 -0.77 -4.15 -14.73
C LYS A 53 0.03 -3.08 -15.47
N GLU A 54 -0.37 -2.78 -16.69
CA GLU A 54 0.24 -1.81 -17.60
C GLU A 54 0.19 -0.40 -17.01
N GLN A 55 -0.91 -0.05 -16.33
CA GLN A 55 -1.05 1.24 -15.65
C GLN A 55 -0.10 1.42 -14.46
N LEU A 56 0.36 0.30 -13.86
CA LEU A 56 1.35 0.32 -12.78
C LEU A 56 2.78 0.11 -13.28
N GLY A 57 2.98 -0.20 -14.56
CA GLY A 57 4.30 -0.45 -15.16
C GLY A 57 5.33 0.63 -14.86
N PRO A 58 5.01 1.93 -15.06
CA PRO A 58 5.93 3.04 -14.75
C PRO A 58 6.37 3.10 -13.28
N PHE A 59 5.55 2.58 -12.36
CA PHE A 59 5.83 2.55 -10.93
C PHE A 59 6.52 1.26 -10.47
N GLY A 60 6.73 0.30 -11.39
CA GLY A 60 7.40 -0.97 -11.11
C GLY A 60 8.75 -0.86 -10.35
N PRO A 61 9.58 0.17 -10.61
CA PRO A 61 10.82 0.38 -9.87
C PRO A 61 10.64 0.66 -8.37
N PHE A 62 9.50 1.19 -7.90
CA PHE A 62 9.33 1.44 -6.47
C PHE A 62 9.32 0.14 -5.67
N HIS A 63 10.04 0.11 -4.56
CA HIS A 63 10.22 -1.08 -3.71
C HIS A 63 8.90 -1.74 -3.31
N LEU A 64 7.86 -0.93 -3.03
CA LEU A 64 6.51 -1.42 -2.71
C LEU A 64 5.95 -2.36 -3.78
N PHE A 65 6.12 -2.01 -5.06
CA PHE A 65 5.59 -2.80 -6.17
C PHE A 65 6.44 -4.01 -6.49
N GLN A 66 7.71 -4.05 -6.06
CA GLN A 66 8.58 -5.21 -6.22
C GLN A 66 8.41 -6.26 -5.12
N ARG A 67 7.77 -5.88 -4.01
CA ARG A 67 7.79 -6.68 -2.79
C ARG A 67 6.77 -7.80 -2.75
N GLY A 68 7.21 -8.95 -2.26
CA GLY A 68 6.37 -10.12 -2.01
C GLY A 68 5.81 -10.73 -3.28
N TYR A 69 4.76 -11.54 -3.13
CA TYR A 69 4.05 -12.21 -4.21
C TYR A 69 2.54 -11.98 -4.09
N ARG A 70 1.74 -12.48 -5.06
CA ARG A 70 0.29 -12.26 -5.14
C ARG A 70 -0.09 -10.78 -5.00
N ARG A 71 0.67 -9.93 -5.70
CA ARG A 71 0.47 -8.48 -5.78
C ARG A 71 -0.84 -8.20 -6.51
N ILE A 72 -1.73 -7.44 -5.89
CA ILE A 72 -3.02 -7.05 -6.50
C ILE A 72 -3.27 -5.58 -6.21
N ALA A 73 -3.60 -4.84 -7.27
CA ALA A 73 -4.12 -3.48 -7.19
C ALA A 73 -5.60 -3.45 -7.56
N ARG A 74 -6.38 -2.63 -6.85
CA ARG A 74 -7.83 -2.44 -7.06
C ARG A 74 -8.20 -0.99 -6.78
N ASN A 75 -9.41 -0.60 -7.20
CA ASN A 75 -10.02 0.68 -6.84
C ASN A 75 -9.12 1.88 -7.18
N LEU A 76 -8.58 1.91 -8.40
CA LEU A 76 -7.79 3.04 -8.87
C LEU A 76 -8.69 4.26 -9.04
N MET A 77 -8.25 5.37 -8.46
CA MET A 77 -8.76 6.70 -8.72
C MET A 77 -7.68 7.50 -9.42
N THR A 78 -8.03 8.20 -10.51
CA THR A 78 -7.07 8.99 -11.29
C THR A 78 -7.62 10.39 -11.51
N GLY A 79 -6.80 11.41 -11.31
CA GLY A 79 -7.20 12.79 -11.50
C GLY A 79 -6.02 13.74 -11.37
N LYS A 80 -6.28 14.93 -10.84
CA LYS A 80 -5.27 15.94 -10.59
C LYS A 80 -5.39 16.48 -9.17
N ALA A 81 -4.25 16.68 -8.51
CA ALA A 81 -4.13 17.46 -7.29
C ALA A 81 -3.28 18.70 -7.60
N ASP A 82 -3.82 19.90 -7.39
CA ASP A 82 -3.16 21.17 -7.75
C ASP A 82 -2.55 21.16 -9.16
N ASP A 83 -3.38 20.78 -10.15
CA ASP A 83 -3.03 20.58 -11.56
C ASP A 83 -2.01 19.47 -11.89
N ALA A 84 -1.36 18.88 -10.89
CA ALA A 84 -0.45 17.76 -11.06
C ALA A 84 -1.20 16.42 -11.15
N PRO A 85 -0.82 15.51 -12.07
CA PRO A 85 -1.39 14.17 -12.14
C PRO A 85 -1.27 13.42 -10.81
N ALA A 86 -2.38 12.84 -10.36
CA ALA A 86 -2.44 12.06 -9.13
C ALA A 86 -3.23 10.77 -9.34
N MET A 87 -2.77 9.71 -8.68
CA MET A 87 -3.43 8.40 -8.66
C MET A 87 -3.54 7.93 -7.22
N MET A 88 -4.63 7.24 -6.88
CA MET A 88 -4.77 6.57 -5.59
C MET A 88 -5.40 5.19 -5.77
N LEU A 89 -4.85 4.15 -5.16
CA LEU A 89 -5.33 2.78 -5.30
C LEU A 89 -5.27 1.99 -4.00
N ASP A 90 -6.03 0.90 -3.93
CA ASP A 90 -5.83 -0.14 -2.93
C ASP A 90 -4.83 -1.17 -3.44
N TYR A 91 -3.81 -1.46 -2.66
CA TYR A 91 -2.73 -2.40 -2.98
C TYR A 91 -2.61 -3.49 -1.91
N GLN A 92 -2.37 -4.71 -2.36
CA GLN A 92 -2.02 -5.83 -1.48
C GLN A 92 -0.85 -6.63 -2.02
N TYR A 93 -0.10 -7.22 -1.10
CA TYR A 93 0.97 -8.17 -1.39
C TYR A 93 1.12 -9.15 -0.22
N THR A 94 1.67 -10.32 -0.51
CA THR A 94 1.92 -11.37 0.48
C THR A 94 3.43 -11.58 0.64
N ILE A 95 3.90 -11.73 1.88
CA ILE A 95 5.28 -12.12 2.20
C ILE A 95 5.30 -13.40 3.03
N GLY A 96 6.48 -14.01 3.15
CA GLY A 96 6.67 -15.27 3.86
C GLY A 96 6.21 -16.48 3.06
N GLY A 97 6.10 -17.64 3.71
CA GLY A 97 5.72 -18.89 3.08
C GLY A 97 5.14 -19.90 4.08
N GLY A 98 4.34 -20.84 3.58
CA GLY A 98 3.71 -21.87 4.41
C GLY A 98 2.85 -21.28 5.53
N LYS A 99 3.13 -21.71 6.77
CA LYS A 99 2.40 -21.29 7.99
C LYS A 99 2.69 -19.84 8.43
N SER A 100 3.72 -19.20 7.89
CA SER A 100 4.13 -17.83 8.23
C SER A 100 3.87 -16.85 7.08
N SER A 101 2.85 -17.14 6.27
CA SER A 101 2.43 -16.26 5.18
C SER A 101 1.54 -15.13 5.73
N HIS A 102 1.88 -13.89 5.37
CA HIS A 102 1.12 -12.72 5.79
C HIS A 102 0.78 -11.85 4.58
N THR A 103 -0.50 -11.48 4.45
CA THR A 103 -0.97 -10.57 3.40
C THR A 103 -1.16 -9.18 3.99
N TYR A 104 -0.59 -8.19 3.32
CA TYR A 104 -0.65 -6.78 3.68
C TYR A 104 -1.60 -6.06 2.73
N HIS A 105 -2.34 -5.10 3.28
CA HIS A 105 -3.27 -4.25 2.55
C HIS A 105 -2.97 -2.80 2.88
N GLN A 106 -2.90 -1.93 1.88
CA GLN A 106 -2.67 -0.50 2.04
C GLN A 106 -3.31 0.30 0.92
N THR A 107 -3.62 1.56 1.20
CA THR A 107 -3.93 2.54 0.17
C THR A 107 -2.63 3.24 -0.25
N VAL A 108 -2.44 3.45 -1.55
CA VAL A 108 -1.24 4.03 -2.15
C VAL A 108 -1.64 5.25 -2.96
N ALA A 109 -1.05 6.40 -2.67
CA ALA A 109 -1.11 7.58 -3.52
C ALA A 109 0.17 7.65 -4.36
N LEU A 110 0.03 7.96 -5.64
CA LEU A 110 1.12 8.11 -6.59
C LEU A 110 0.99 9.47 -7.28
N PHE A 111 2.10 10.19 -7.37
CA PHE A 111 2.16 11.51 -7.99
C PHE A 111 3.14 11.48 -9.17
N PRO A 112 2.73 10.93 -10.33
CA PRO A 112 3.61 10.87 -11.50
C PRO A 112 4.07 12.28 -11.92
N GLY A 113 5.38 12.46 -11.98
CA GLY A 113 6.01 13.74 -12.36
C GLY A 113 6.25 14.72 -11.21
N ALA A 114 5.77 14.46 -9.98
CA ALA A 114 5.91 15.37 -8.84
C ALA A 114 7.33 15.41 -8.21
N GLY A 115 8.33 14.83 -8.87
CA GLY A 115 9.69 14.71 -8.34
C GLY A 115 10.79 15.11 -9.32
N THR A 116 10.49 15.93 -10.32
CA THR A 116 11.53 16.44 -11.23
C THR A 116 12.59 17.21 -10.43
N GLY A 117 13.78 16.64 -10.31
CA GLY A 117 14.90 17.23 -9.56
C GLY A 117 15.06 16.72 -8.12
N LEU A 118 14.21 15.80 -7.65
CA LEU A 118 14.43 15.14 -6.37
C LEU A 118 15.37 13.94 -6.54
N PRO A 119 16.32 13.72 -5.61
CA PRO A 119 17.07 12.47 -5.55
C PRO A 119 16.12 11.32 -5.24
N GLU A 120 16.55 10.09 -5.55
CA GLU A 120 15.84 8.91 -5.08
C GLU A 120 15.96 8.82 -3.55
N PHE A 121 14.84 8.75 -2.85
CA PHE A 121 14.84 8.53 -1.40
C PHE A 121 13.59 7.77 -0.94
N THR A 122 13.66 7.22 0.27
CA THR A 122 12.53 6.72 1.03
C THR A 122 12.51 7.39 2.39
N LEU A 123 11.36 7.97 2.72
CA LEU A 123 11.03 8.48 4.03
C LEU A 123 9.90 7.64 4.61
N ALA A 124 10.07 7.12 5.81
CA ALA A 124 8.98 6.43 6.51
C ALA A 124 9.10 6.58 8.03
N PRO A 125 7.99 6.46 8.78
CA PRO A 125 8.02 6.40 10.23
C PRO A 125 8.77 5.16 10.71
N GLU A 126 9.49 5.25 11.82
CA GLU A 126 10.35 4.18 12.37
C GLU A 126 9.63 2.80 12.40
N ARG A 127 8.39 2.77 12.90
CA ARG A 127 7.57 1.55 13.00
C ARG A 127 7.19 0.92 11.66
N ILE A 128 7.16 1.70 10.58
CA ILE A 128 6.85 1.21 9.23
C ILE A 128 8.07 0.53 8.61
N TRP A 129 9.29 0.83 9.07
CA TRP A 129 10.53 0.23 8.53
C TRP A 129 10.68 -1.26 8.76
N GLN A 130 10.28 -1.76 9.93
CA GLN A 130 10.20 -3.21 10.16
C GLN A 130 9.31 -3.87 9.09
N LYS A 131 8.28 -3.13 8.66
CA LYS A 131 7.41 -3.54 7.57
C LYS A 131 7.93 -3.14 6.21
N LEU A 132 9.12 -2.58 6.00
CA LEU A 132 9.73 -2.25 4.70
C LEU A 132 11.05 -3.01 4.46
N GLY A 133 11.27 -4.12 5.17
CA GLY A 133 12.53 -4.88 5.30
C GLY A 133 13.25 -5.41 4.04
N GLY A 134 13.10 -4.76 2.88
CA GLY A 134 13.86 -4.99 1.66
C GLY A 134 14.60 -3.75 1.11
N LEU A 135 14.60 -2.60 1.79
CA LEU A 135 15.51 -1.47 1.48
C LEU A 135 16.92 -1.68 2.09
N LEU A 136 17.40 -2.92 2.04
CA LEU A 136 18.65 -3.34 2.67
C LEU A 136 19.83 -2.78 1.85
N GLY A 137 20.54 -1.79 2.39
CA GLY A 137 21.81 -1.34 1.81
C GLY A 137 22.17 0.12 2.08
N TYR A 138 21.17 1.00 2.22
CA TYR A 138 21.42 2.43 2.46
C TYR A 138 21.45 2.72 3.96
N GLN A 139 22.50 3.44 4.37
CA GLN A 139 22.61 3.97 5.74
C GLN A 139 21.53 5.03 5.95
N ASP A 140 21.08 5.13 7.20
CA ASP A 140 20.13 6.15 7.57
C ASP A 140 20.79 7.52 7.60
N ILE A 141 20.10 8.52 7.06
CA ILE A 141 20.61 9.88 6.96
C ILE A 141 20.11 10.65 8.18
N ASP A 142 20.92 10.65 9.24
CA ASP A 142 20.64 11.40 10.46
C ASP A 142 20.85 12.91 10.23
N PHE A 143 19.89 13.73 10.65
CA PHE A 143 20.02 15.18 10.70
C PHE A 143 20.23 15.64 12.13
N GLU A 144 21.43 16.16 12.44
CA GLU A 144 21.77 16.70 13.77
C GLU A 144 20.90 17.91 14.15
N ALA A 145 20.40 18.66 13.15
CA ALA A 145 19.61 19.87 13.35
C ALA A 145 18.13 19.61 13.74
N SER A 146 17.64 18.37 13.66
CA SER A 146 16.23 18.03 13.89
C SER A 146 16.08 16.70 14.63
N GLU A 147 16.44 16.69 15.92
CA GLU A 147 16.38 15.49 16.77
C GLU A 147 14.95 14.89 16.84
N GLU A 148 13.92 15.73 16.72
CA GLU A 148 12.51 15.28 16.76
C GLU A 148 12.08 14.55 15.48
N PHE A 149 12.62 14.95 14.32
CA PHE A 149 12.39 14.26 13.04
C PHE A 149 13.07 12.89 13.02
N SER A 150 14.36 12.84 13.38
CA SER A 150 15.16 11.61 13.41
C SER A 150 14.64 10.59 14.44
N LYS A 151 13.90 11.03 15.47
CA LYS A 151 13.23 10.14 16.42
C LYS A 151 12.01 9.42 15.85
N HIS A 152 11.33 10.00 14.86
CA HIS A 152 10.05 9.46 14.38
C HIS A 152 10.13 8.92 12.95
N TYR A 153 11.07 9.41 12.16
CA TYR A 153 11.23 9.10 10.75
C TYR A 153 12.67 8.69 10.46
N LEU A 154 12.82 7.77 9.51
CA LEU A 154 14.12 7.40 8.94
C LEU A 154 14.11 7.85 7.48
N LEU A 155 15.24 8.34 6.98
CA LEU A 155 15.41 8.84 5.62
C LEU A 155 16.59 8.15 4.96
N ARG A 156 16.37 7.54 3.80
CA ARG A 156 17.39 6.75 3.10
C ARG A 156 17.36 6.97 1.60
N GLY A 157 18.51 6.82 0.97
CA GLY A 157 18.61 6.69 -0.48
C GLY A 157 20.05 6.53 -0.95
N PRO A 158 20.26 6.34 -2.26
CA PRO A 158 21.58 6.07 -2.84
C PRO A 158 22.56 7.25 -2.79
N ASP A 159 22.07 8.50 -2.78
CA ASP A 159 22.91 9.70 -2.77
C ASP A 159 22.59 10.56 -1.53
N GLU A 160 23.31 10.29 -0.45
CA GLU A 160 23.15 11.02 0.81
C GLU A 160 23.38 12.53 0.65
N THR A 161 24.33 12.93 -0.19
CA THR A 161 24.68 14.36 -0.35
C THR A 161 23.54 15.10 -1.05
N ALA A 162 22.99 14.53 -2.13
CA ALA A 162 21.84 15.11 -2.82
C ALA A 162 20.59 15.13 -1.93
N ILE A 163 20.37 14.10 -1.11
CA ILE A 163 19.24 14.05 -0.18
C ILE A 163 19.37 15.14 0.89
N ARG A 164 20.54 15.29 1.53
CA ARG A 164 20.77 16.35 2.52
C ARG A 164 20.58 17.75 1.94
N ALA A 165 20.90 17.96 0.66
CA ALA A 165 20.69 19.24 0.00
C ALA A 165 19.20 19.60 -0.19
N VAL A 166 18.33 18.60 -0.32
CA VAL A 166 16.87 18.80 -0.46
C VAL A 166 16.19 18.91 0.91
N PHE A 167 16.61 18.12 1.89
CA PHE A 167 16.02 18.09 3.23
C PHE A 167 16.67 19.14 4.16
N GLY A 168 16.51 20.42 3.80
CA GLY A 168 16.94 21.56 4.63
C GLY A 168 16.00 21.86 5.81
N ALA A 169 16.31 22.90 6.61
CA ALA A 169 15.58 23.25 7.84
C ALA A 169 14.06 23.48 7.65
N GLU A 170 13.62 23.95 6.47
CA GLU A 170 12.19 24.16 6.17
C GLU A 170 11.43 22.84 5.93
N ALA A 171 12.11 21.79 5.48
CA ALA A 171 11.50 20.46 5.27
C ALA A 171 11.50 19.58 6.53
N LEU A 172 12.25 19.99 7.57
CA LEU A 172 12.48 19.23 8.80
C LEU A 172 11.82 19.87 10.05
N GLY A 173 11.21 21.05 9.91
CA GLY A 173 10.47 21.76 10.98
C GLY A 173 8.97 21.44 10.96
#